data_AF-A0A915M4Z3-F1
#
_entry.id   AF-A0A915M4Z3-F1
#
_cell.length_a   1.000
_cell.length_b   1.000
_cell.length_c   1.000
_cell.angle_alpha   90.00
_cell.angle_beta   90.00
_cell.angle_gamma   90.00
#
_symmetry.space_group_name_H-M   'P 1'
#
loop_
_entity.id
_entity.type
_entity.pdbx_description
1 polymer ?
#
loop_
_entity_poly.entity_id
_entity_poly.type
_entity_poly.pdbx_seq_one_letter_code
_entity_poly.pdbx_strand_id
1 'polypeptide(L)'
;NNVTLFVNKLDSDQSVLPYEYHSFDFCLGSEDESPVENLGQVLFGERIRPSPYKLAFKEAKQCAFLCQKDYNMDNKENQQRFRLLQRGMRLNYQHHWIIDNMPVTFCFINQQSMNVCTTGFPMGCFVTKEGKPKDACPKYRQPDSYYLFNHVDIRIEYRDLGLDSNFLDEKIGGRIIRIKVQPRSIKHEKREEMNCGQGVAPQPISSGDKQFNVIYSYSVAWDPTEVKWSSRWDYILESMPHTNIQWFSIMNSLVIVIFLSGMVGMILLRTLHRDIARYNRLDDEEDAQEEFGWKLVHGDVFRPPRNSLMLSVFVGAGSQVLLCAFITLALEGLAWKSNILLTSFLIPGILFGVFFASNLILWSKGSSAAVPFGTLCALLFLWLFISIPLTFIGSYFGFRAKRIQTPVRTNQIPRQVPEQTLYTKPLPGMLMGGILPFGCIFIQLFFILNSIWSHEVFYMFGFLFIVFIILIVTCSEATILLAYFHLCAEEQLASLQLIGLFIKFIAL
;
A
#
# COMPACT_ATOMS: atom_id res chain seq x y z
N ASN A 1 4.42 -33.71 -11.98
CA ASN A 1 5.21 -33.23 -13.14
C ASN A 1 4.63 -32.00 -13.82
N ASN A 2 3.30 -31.82 -13.87
CA ASN A 2 2.72 -30.61 -14.45
C ASN A 2 3.00 -29.40 -13.54
N VAL A 3 3.47 -28.30 -14.12
CA VAL A 3 3.72 -27.03 -13.44
C VAL A 3 2.73 -26.03 -14.00
N THR A 4 1.77 -25.61 -13.19
CA THR A 4 0.71 -24.69 -13.60
C THR A 4 1.24 -23.26 -13.64
N LEU A 5 1.07 -22.58 -14.78
CA LEU A 5 1.33 -21.16 -14.92
C LEU A 5 0.02 -20.41 -14.73
N PHE A 6 0.01 -19.48 -13.78
CA PHE A 6 -1.11 -18.57 -13.55
C PHE A 6 -0.83 -17.20 -14.16
N VAL A 7 -1.88 -16.57 -14.70
CA VAL A 7 -1.89 -15.19 -15.17
C VAL A 7 -2.71 -14.34 -14.22
N ASN A 8 -2.29 -13.10 -14.01
CA ASN A 8 -3.03 -12.10 -13.23
C ASN A 8 -3.51 -10.95 -14.15
N LYS A 9 -4.00 -9.87 -13.56
CA LYS A 9 -4.33 -8.60 -14.23
C LYS A 9 -3.14 -8.00 -14.97
N LEU A 10 -3.45 -7.14 -15.94
CA LEU A 10 -2.50 -6.28 -16.62
C LEU A 10 -2.69 -4.84 -16.16
N ASP A 11 -1.58 -4.15 -15.95
CA ASP A 11 -1.46 -2.80 -15.45
C ASP A 11 -0.39 -2.03 -16.23
N SER A 12 -0.33 -0.72 -16.03
CA SER A 12 0.54 0.19 -16.79
C SER A 12 0.88 1.40 -15.95
N ASP A 13 2.16 1.80 -15.94
CA ASP A 13 2.62 3.03 -15.28
C ASP A 13 2.02 4.30 -15.92
N GLN A 14 1.50 4.20 -17.15
CA GLN A 14 0.88 5.30 -17.89
C GLN A 14 -0.65 5.35 -17.71
N SER A 15 -1.26 4.34 -17.07
CA SER A 15 -2.72 4.23 -16.98
C SER A 15 -3.18 3.70 -15.63
N VAL A 16 -4.10 4.42 -14.99
CA VAL A 16 -4.66 4.06 -13.67
C VAL A 16 -5.62 2.85 -13.72
N LEU A 17 -6.04 2.41 -14.92
CA LEU A 17 -7.05 1.35 -15.07
C LEU A 17 -6.39 0.00 -15.38
N PRO A 18 -6.37 -0.97 -14.45
CA PRO A 18 -5.94 -2.31 -14.78
C PRO A 18 -7.04 -3.10 -15.52
N TYR A 19 -6.65 -4.01 -16.39
CA TYR A 19 -7.56 -4.90 -17.13
C TYR A 19 -7.28 -6.35 -16.80
N GLU A 20 -8.31 -7.20 -16.90
CA GLU A 20 -8.12 -8.64 -16.71
C GLU A 20 -7.39 -9.22 -17.92
N TYR A 21 -6.71 -10.34 -17.74
CA TYR A 21 -6.09 -11.06 -18.86
C TYR A 21 -7.11 -11.41 -19.95
N HIS A 22 -8.36 -11.71 -19.55
CA HIS A 22 -9.46 -12.07 -20.45
C HIS A 22 -10.04 -10.88 -21.23
N SER A 23 -9.82 -9.64 -20.77
CA SER A 23 -10.31 -8.45 -21.47
C SER A 23 -9.59 -8.24 -22.80
N PHE A 24 -8.35 -8.73 -22.90
CA PHE A 24 -7.60 -8.78 -24.14
C PHE A 24 -7.79 -10.15 -24.82
N ASP A 25 -7.70 -10.16 -26.15
CA ASP A 25 -7.95 -11.36 -26.95
C ASP A 25 -6.73 -12.32 -26.99
N PHE A 26 -6.20 -12.63 -25.80
CA PHE A 26 -5.13 -13.60 -25.60
C PHE A 26 -5.65 -15.04 -25.61
N CYS A 27 -4.74 -16.02 -25.49
CA CYS A 27 -5.11 -17.43 -25.36
C CYS A 27 -5.61 -17.71 -23.93
N LEU A 28 -6.83 -18.26 -23.81
CA LEU A 28 -7.45 -18.54 -22.51
C LEU A 28 -7.28 -20.03 -22.13
N GLY A 29 -7.07 -20.28 -20.83
CA GLY A 29 -7.02 -21.62 -20.25
C GLY A 29 -8.39 -22.09 -19.74
N SER A 30 -8.46 -23.31 -19.20
CA SER A 30 -9.66 -23.83 -18.52
C SER A 30 -9.81 -23.20 -17.13
N GLU A 31 -10.97 -22.62 -16.81
CA GLU A 31 -11.20 -21.94 -15.52
C GLU A 31 -11.32 -22.88 -14.30
N ASP A 32 -11.39 -24.19 -14.52
CA ASP A 32 -11.64 -25.20 -13.48
C ASP A 32 -10.58 -25.23 -12.37
N GLU A 33 -9.36 -24.77 -12.64
CA GLU A 33 -8.23 -24.76 -11.69
C GLU A 33 -7.99 -23.37 -11.06
N SER A 34 -8.93 -22.42 -11.16
CA SER A 34 -8.71 -21.09 -10.58
C SER A 34 -8.68 -21.12 -9.05
N PRO A 35 -7.64 -20.52 -8.41
CA PRO A 35 -7.56 -20.44 -6.96
C PRO A 35 -8.70 -19.58 -6.38
N VAL A 36 -9.08 -19.86 -5.13
CA VAL A 36 -10.11 -19.09 -4.42
C VAL A 36 -9.56 -17.68 -4.12
N GLU A 37 -10.33 -16.66 -4.48
CA GLU A 37 -9.96 -15.25 -4.27
C GLU A 37 -10.34 -14.79 -2.86
N ASN A 38 -9.42 -14.11 -2.18
CA ASN A 38 -9.70 -13.44 -0.91
C ASN A 38 -10.30 -12.04 -1.13
N LEU A 39 -11.06 -11.52 -0.15
CA LEU A 39 -11.70 -10.20 -0.26
C LEU A 39 -10.72 -9.08 -0.64
N GLY A 40 -9.50 -9.10 -0.09
CA GLY A 40 -8.45 -8.14 -0.44
C GLY A 40 -8.05 -8.23 -1.92
N GLN A 41 -7.84 -9.44 -2.45
CA GLN A 41 -7.49 -9.64 -3.86
C GLN A 41 -8.60 -9.12 -4.78
N VAL A 42 -9.86 -9.37 -4.42
CA VAL A 42 -11.02 -8.86 -5.16
C VAL A 42 -11.06 -7.32 -5.17
N LEU A 43 -10.77 -6.68 -4.03
CA LEU A 43 -10.75 -5.22 -3.90
C LEU A 43 -9.59 -4.57 -4.67
N PHE A 44 -8.45 -5.24 -4.77
CA PHE A 44 -7.31 -4.77 -5.58
C PHE A 44 -7.41 -5.16 -7.07
N GLY A 45 -8.50 -5.81 -7.48
CA GLY A 45 -8.73 -6.27 -8.85
C GLY A 45 -7.80 -7.39 -9.29
N GLU A 46 -7.18 -8.12 -8.35
CA GLU A 46 -6.38 -9.30 -8.66
C GLU A 46 -7.30 -10.45 -9.05
N ARG A 47 -6.94 -11.08 -10.17
CA ARG A 47 -7.71 -12.15 -10.83
C ARG A 47 -6.74 -13.19 -11.33
N ILE A 48 -6.39 -14.12 -10.45
CA ILE A 48 -5.43 -15.17 -10.76
C ILE A 48 -6.16 -16.30 -11.49
N ARG A 49 -5.80 -16.52 -12.75
CA ARG A 49 -6.41 -17.54 -13.60
C ARG A 49 -5.37 -18.49 -14.16
N PRO A 50 -5.68 -19.78 -14.32
CA PRO A 50 -4.78 -20.72 -14.98
C PRO A 50 -4.63 -20.36 -16.46
N SER A 51 -3.41 -20.48 -16.95
CA SER A 51 -3.07 -20.19 -18.33
C SER A 51 -3.11 -21.46 -19.19
N PRO A 52 -3.21 -21.36 -20.52
CA PRO A 52 -3.17 -22.52 -21.40
C PRO A 52 -1.75 -23.10 -21.59
N TYR A 53 -0.71 -22.53 -20.95
CA TYR A 53 0.67 -22.97 -21.10
C TYR A 53 0.91 -24.28 -20.32
N LYS A 54 1.26 -25.35 -21.04
CA LYS A 54 1.48 -26.69 -20.45
C LYS A 54 2.96 -26.93 -20.17
N LEU A 55 3.39 -26.63 -18.96
CA LEU A 55 4.77 -26.81 -18.52
C LEU A 55 4.92 -28.17 -17.81
N ALA A 56 5.90 -28.97 -18.23
CA ALA A 56 6.23 -30.21 -17.56
C ALA A 56 7.68 -30.14 -17.05
N PHE A 57 7.88 -30.52 -15.78
CA PHE A 57 9.18 -30.45 -15.12
C PHE A 57 10.24 -31.28 -15.88
N LYS A 58 11.41 -30.68 -16.14
CA LYS A 58 12.52 -31.24 -16.95
C LYS A 58 12.20 -31.55 -18.42
N GLU A 59 11.01 -31.18 -18.91
CA GLU A 59 10.66 -31.33 -20.33
C GLU A 59 10.87 -29.99 -21.04
N ALA A 60 11.94 -29.89 -21.84
CA ALA A 60 12.19 -28.72 -22.66
C ALA A 60 11.27 -28.75 -23.90
N LYS A 61 10.62 -27.63 -24.18
CA LYS A 61 9.77 -27.45 -25.37
C LYS A 61 10.32 -26.30 -26.18
N GLN A 62 10.47 -26.47 -27.48
CA GLN A 62 10.87 -25.40 -28.39
C GLN A 62 9.71 -25.08 -29.33
N CYS A 63 9.35 -23.80 -29.42
CA CYS A 63 8.36 -23.30 -30.38
C CYS A 63 7.00 -24.04 -30.35
N ALA A 64 6.50 -24.33 -29.15
CA ALA A 64 5.21 -24.98 -28.97
C ALA A 64 4.07 -24.02 -29.33
N PHE A 65 3.12 -24.48 -30.13
CA PHE A 65 1.91 -23.74 -30.48
C PHE A 65 0.97 -23.62 -29.28
N LEU A 66 0.39 -22.43 -29.09
CA LEU A 66 -0.60 -22.16 -28.03
C LEU A 66 -2.00 -21.93 -28.62
N CYS A 67 -2.19 -20.85 -29.36
CA CYS A 67 -3.43 -20.55 -30.07
C CYS A 67 -3.20 -19.62 -31.26
N GLN A 68 -4.19 -19.51 -32.13
CA GLN A 68 -4.19 -18.60 -33.29
C GLN A 68 -5.36 -17.63 -33.17
N LYS A 69 -5.13 -16.36 -33.50
CA LYS A 69 -6.13 -15.30 -33.50
C LYS A 69 -6.12 -14.57 -34.84
N ASP A 70 -7.27 -14.57 -35.50
CA ASP A 70 -7.43 -13.94 -36.80
C ASP A 70 -8.26 -12.66 -36.64
N TYR A 71 -7.68 -11.53 -37.05
CA TYR A 71 -8.34 -10.23 -36.99
C TYR A 71 -8.71 -9.78 -38.40
N ASN A 72 -10.00 -9.73 -38.67
CA ASN A 72 -10.55 -9.07 -39.86
C ASN A 72 -11.18 -7.72 -39.45
N MET A 73 -10.67 -6.62 -40.01
CA MET A 73 -11.09 -5.25 -39.70
C MET A 73 -12.50 -4.88 -40.21
N ASP A 74 -13.09 -5.70 -41.09
CA ASP A 74 -14.46 -5.50 -41.56
C ASP A 74 -15.49 -5.78 -40.46
N ASN A 75 -15.14 -6.62 -39.47
CA ASN A 75 -16.01 -6.92 -38.33
C ASN A 75 -15.81 -5.87 -37.22
N LYS A 76 -16.91 -5.23 -36.79
CA LYS A 76 -16.92 -4.23 -35.70
C LYS A 76 -16.34 -4.77 -34.39
N GLU A 77 -16.56 -6.04 -34.06
CA GLU A 77 -16.06 -6.64 -32.82
C GLU A 77 -14.52 -6.79 -32.85
N ASN A 78 -13.99 -7.36 -33.92
CA ASN A 78 -12.54 -7.49 -34.14
C ASN A 78 -11.86 -6.12 -34.13
N GLN A 79 -12.51 -5.12 -34.73
CA GLN A 79 -12.03 -3.76 -34.74
C GLN A 79 -11.92 -3.18 -33.31
N GLN A 80 -12.90 -3.45 -32.44
CA GLN A 80 -12.85 -3.02 -31.03
C GLN A 80 -11.74 -3.74 -30.26
N ARG A 81 -11.62 -5.07 -30.40
CA ARG A 81 -10.56 -5.88 -29.77
C ARG A 81 -9.18 -5.42 -30.20
N PHE A 82 -9.00 -5.14 -31.49
CA PHE A 82 -7.73 -4.65 -32.01
C PHE A 82 -7.38 -3.26 -31.50
N ARG A 83 -8.34 -2.32 -31.47
CA ARG A 83 -8.11 -0.99 -30.87
C ARG A 83 -7.71 -1.09 -29.41
N LEU A 84 -8.31 -2.03 -28.66
CA LEU A 84 -7.95 -2.27 -27.27
C LEU A 84 -6.50 -2.79 -27.16
N LEU A 85 -6.11 -3.73 -28.02
CA LEU A 85 -4.73 -4.26 -28.10
C LEU A 85 -3.71 -3.18 -28.48
N GLN A 86 -4.00 -2.36 -29.50
CA GLN A 86 -3.17 -1.20 -29.86
C GLN A 86 -3.03 -0.20 -28.71
N ARG A 87 -4.12 0.08 -28.00
CA ARG A 87 -4.11 0.95 -26.83
C ARG A 87 -3.26 0.34 -25.70
N GLY A 88 -3.36 -0.98 -25.49
CA GLY A 88 -2.56 -1.73 -24.52
C GLY A 88 -1.06 -1.62 -24.81
N MET A 89 -0.65 -1.85 -26.06
CA MET A 89 0.75 -1.72 -26.48
C MET A 89 1.25 -0.27 -26.39
N ARG A 90 0.43 0.71 -26.77
CA ARG A 90 0.81 2.14 -26.71
C ARG A 90 1.01 2.63 -25.28
N LEU A 91 0.21 2.13 -24.34
CA LEU A 91 0.29 2.48 -22.93
C LEU A 91 1.25 1.57 -22.15
N ASN A 92 1.99 0.66 -22.81
CA ASN A 92 2.94 -0.24 -22.17
C ASN A 92 2.32 -1.09 -21.04
N TYR A 93 1.16 -1.72 -21.30
CA TYR A 93 0.57 -2.65 -20.34
C TYR A 93 1.45 -3.89 -20.16
N GLN A 94 1.63 -4.31 -18.91
CA GLN A 94 2.50 -5.42 -18.53
C GLN A 94 1.70 -6.64 -18.08
N HIS A 95 2.22 -7.82 -18.39
CA HIS A 95 1.75 -9.10 -17.91
C HIS A 95 2.39 -9.45 -16.58
N HIS A 96 1.54 -9.81 -15.62
CA HIS A 96 1.94 -10.36 -14.34
C HIS A 96 1.62 -11.85 -14.30
N TRP A 97 2.65 -12.70 -14.39
CA TRP A 97 2.52 -14.16 -14.37
C TRP A 97 3.11 -14.74 -13.10
N ILE A 98 2.58 -15.88 -12.66
CA ILE A 98 2.96 -16.54 -11.41
C ILE A 98 3.17 -18.03 -11.69
N ILE A 99 4.31 -18.57 -11.26
CA ILE A 99 4.64 -20.00 -11.32
C ILE A 99 5.21 -20.40 -9.95
N ASP A 100 4.72 -21.49 -9.35
CA ASP A 100 5.16 -21.96 -8.02
C ASP A 100 5.12 -20.85 -6.92
N ASN A 101 4.07 -20.03 -6.95
CA ASN A 101 3.90 -18.85 -6.08
C ASN A 101 5.02 -17.80 -6.19
N MET A 102 5.80 -17.82 -7.27
CA MET A 102 6.82 -16.83 -7.59
C MET A 102 6.39 -16.00 -8.80
N PRO A 103 6.57 -14.67 -8.78
CA PRO A 103 6.33 -13.85 -9.96
C PRO A 103 7.38 -14.16 -11.04
N VAL A 104 6.92 -14.19 -12.28
CA VAL A 104 7.79 -14.32 -13.45
C VAL A 104 8.52 -13.00 -13.68
N THR A 105 9.84 -13.07 -13.89
CA THR A 105 10.64 -11.86 -14.08
C THR A 105 11.05 -11.64 -15.53
N PHE A 106 11.15 -10.38 -15.91
CA PHE A 106 11.72 -9.94 -17.19
C PHE A 106 12.90 -9.03 -16.91
N CYS A 107 14.07 -9.42 -17.41
CA CYS A 107 15.31 -8.68 -17.23
C CYS A 107 15.68 -7.98 -18.53
N PHE A 108 15.95 -6.69 -18.45
CA PHE A 108 16.38 -5.88 -19.58
C PHE A 108 17.49 -4.92 -19.16
N ILE A 109 18.28 -4.51 -20.15
CA ILE A 109 19.33 -3.50 -19.94
C ILE A 109 18.64 -2.14 -20.03
N ASN A 110 18.67 -1.39 -18.94
CA ASN A 110 18.12 -0.03 -18.88
C ASN A 110 19.01 0.94 -19.69
N GLN A 111 18.51 2.17 -19.93
CA GLN A 111 19.24 3.24 -20.62
C GLN A 111 20.59 3.57 -19.96
N GLN A 112 20.73 3.31 -18.67
CA GLN A 112 21.97 3.44 -17.90
C GLN A 112 22.92 2.24 -18.02
N SER A 113 22.68 1.32 -18.96
CA SER A 113 23.46 0.09 -19.18
C SER A 113 23.52 -0.88 -18.00
N MET A 114 22.62 -0.75 -17.02
CA MET A 114 22.47 -1.71 -15.93
C MET A 114 21.39 -2.73 -16.26
N ASN A 115 21.61 -4.00 -15.91
CA ASN A 115 20.62 -5.07 -16.04
C ASN A 115 19.63 -4.97 -14.89
N VAL A 116 18.37 -4.65 -15.19
CA VAL A 116 17.28 -4.51 -14.22
C VAL A 116 16.23 -5.58 -14.52
N CYS A 117 15.72 -6.22 -13.47
CA CYS A 117 14.66 -7.23 -13.59
C CYS A 117 13.37 -6.71 -12.95
N THR A 118 12.26 -6.79 -13.68
CA THR A 118 10.92 -6.43 -13.21
C THR A 118 10.05 -7.68 -13.07
N THR A 119 9.05 -7.64 -12.19
CA THR A 119 8.08 -8.74 -11.96
C THR A 119 6.94 -8.79 -12.98
N GLY A 120 6.96 -7.88 -13.96
CA GLY A 120 6.06 -7.85 -15.10
C GLY A 120 6.84 -7.64 -16.40
N PHE A 121 6.24 -8.06 -17.51
CA PHE A 121 6.81 -7.87 -18.85
C PHE A 121 5.77 -7.27 -19.79
N PRO A 122 6.14 -6.36 -20.70
CA PRO A 122 5.17 -5.68 -21.54
C PRO A 122 4.49 -6.64 -22.51
N MET A 123 3.21 -6.42 -22.82
CA MET A 123 2.48 -7.21 -23.83
C MET A 123 3.00 -6.99 -25.26
N GLY A 124 3.69 -5.87 -25.48
CA GLY A 124 4.18 -5.47 -26.78
C GLY A 124 4.80 -4.09 -26.77
N CYS A 125 5.11 -3.61 -27.95
CA CYS A 125 5.91 -2.42 -28.19
C CYS A 125 5.26 -1.54 -29.25
N PHE A 126 5.34 -0.23 -29.08
CA PHE A 126 4.95 0.75 -30.09
C PHE A 126 6.15 1.61 -30.49
N VAL A 127 6.47 1.64 -31.78
CA VAL A 127 7.53 2.49 -32.32
C VAL A 127 6.88 3.75 -32.89
N THR A 128 7.30 4.92 -32.39
CA THR A 128 6.73 6.20 -32.82
C THR A 128 7.02 6.48 -34.30
N LYS A 129 6.28 7.43 -34.88
CA LYS A 129 6.48 7.87 -36.28
C LYS A 129 7.89 8.42 -36.55
N GLU A 130 8.57 8.89 -35.50
CA GLU A 130 9.94 9.38 -35.53
C GLU A 130 10.99 8.25 -35.55
N GLY A 131 10.57 6.98 -35.47
CA GLY A 131 11.46 5.83 -35.48
C GLY A 131 12.30 5.66 -34.21
N LYS A 132 12.01 6.41 -33.14
CA LYS A 132 12.68 6.26 -31.84
C LYS A 132 12.01 5.12 -31.06
N PRO A 133 12.73 4.02 -30.76
CA PRO A 133 12.20 3.01 -29.87
C PRO A 133 12.03 3.61 -28.47
N LYS A 134 10.82 3.52 -27.93
CA LYS A 134 10.52 3.85 -26.54
C LYS A 134 10.41 2.54 -25.77
N ASP A 135 10.76 2.54 -24.49
CA ASP A 135 10.58 1.42 -23.56
C ASP A 135 11.38 0.15 -23.97
N ALA A 136 10.98 -1.06 -23.54
CA ALA A 136 11.73 -2.32 -23.66
C ALA A 136 11.93 -2.87 -25.10
N CYS A 137 11.93 -1.98 -26.10
CA CYS A 137 11.80 -2.27 -27.52
C CYS A 137 13.05 -1.92 -28.36
N PRO A 138 14.31 -2.07 -27.89
CA PRO A 138 15.48 -1.59 -28.62
C PRO A 138 15.73 -2.33 -29.95
N LYS A 139 15.14 -3.52 -30.11
CA LYS A 139 15.31 -4.39 -31.28
C LYS A 139 14.39 -4.04 -32.46
N TYR A 140 13.35 -3.22 -32.25
CA TYR A 140 12.34 -2.93 -33.27
C TYR A 140 12.49 -1.47 -33.77
N ARG A 141 12.56 -1.28 -35.09
CA ARG A 141 12.92 0.02 -35.69
C ARG A 141 11.98 0.52 -36.78
N GLN A 142 10.97 -0.25 -37.20
CA GLN A 142 10.07 0.24 -38.26
C GLN A 142 9.16 1.34 -37.70
N PRO A 143 9.05 2.50 -38.39
CA PRO A 143 8.24 3.62 -37.91
C PRO A 143 6.74 3.31 -37.95
N ASP A 144 5.98 3.88 -37.01
CA ASP A 144 4.51 3.77 -36.92
C ASP A 144 3.97 2.33 -36.91
N SER A 145 4.71 1.42 -36.26
CA SER A 145 4.37 0.00 -36.19
C SER A 145 4.21 -0.48 -34.75
N TYR A 146 3.24 -1.36 -34.56
CA TYR A 146 2.98 -2.06 -33.31
C TYR A 146 3.58 -3.46 -33.39
N TYR A 147 4.28 -3.88 -32.34
CA TYR A 147 4.84 -5.23 -32.21
C TYR A 147 4.21 -5.91 -31.01
N LEU A 148 3.33 -6.86 -31.29
CA LEU A 148 2.76 -7.71 -30.25
C LEU A 148 3.76 -8.82 -29.90
N PHE A 149 3.95 -9.08 -28.60
CA PHE A 149 4.79 -10.17 -28.14
C PHE A 149 4.00 -11.47 -28.11
N ASN A 150 4.00 -12.15 -29.25
CA ASN A 150 3.30 -13.40 -29.46
C ASN A 150 4.13 -14.64 -29.10
N HIS A 151 5.45 -14.52 -29.01
CA HIS A 151 6.34 -15.60 -28.57
C HIS A 151 6.97 -15.30 -27.22
N VAL A 152 6.96 -16.29 -26.31
CA VAL A 152 7.56 -16.15 -24.98
C VAL A 152 8.55 -17.28 -24.73
N ASP A 153 9.82 -16.93 -24.48
CA ASP A 153 10.84 -17.87 -24.01
C ASP A 153 10.87 -17.88 -22.48
N ILE A 154 10.43 -18.98 -21.88
CA ILE A 154 10.40 -19.19 -20.44
C ILE A 154 11.64 -20.01 -20.05
N ARG A 155 12.50 -19.45 -19.20
CA ARG A 155 13.65 -20.14 -18.61
C ARG A 155 13.42 -20.34 -17.12
N ILE A 156 13.43 -21.58 -16.69
CA ILE A 156 13.16 -21.96 -15.31
C ILE A 156 14.45 -22.57 -14.74
N GLU A 157 15.06 -21.85 -13.80
CA GLU A 157 16.20 -22.33 -13.02
C GLU A 157 15.67 -23.15 -11.83
N TYR A 158 16.11 -24.39 -11.69
CA TYR A 158 15.68 -25.29 -10.61
C TYR A 158 16.88 -25.90 -9.89
N ARG A 159 16.72 -26.17 -8.59
CA ARG A 159 17.68 -26.92 -7.79
C ARG A 159 17.21 -28.37 -7.69
N ASP A 160 18.06 -29.30 -8.11
CA ASP A 160 17.77 -30.73 -7.99
C ASP A 160 17.94 -31.16 -6.52
N LEU A 161 16.90 -31.74 -5.92
CA LEU A 161 16.94 -32.23 -4.55
C LEU A 161 17.57 -33.62 -4.44
N GLY A 162 17.85 -34.29 -5.57
CA GLY A 162 18.52 -35.60 -5.56
C GLY A 162 19.95 -35.59 -5.00
N LEU A 163 20.53 -34.40 -4.77
CA LEU A 163 21.87 -34.21 -4.23
C LEU A 163 21.91 -33.85 -2.73
N ASP A 164 20.76 -33.56 -2.10
CA ASP A 164 20.71 -33.19 -0.68
C ASP A 164 20.60 -34.46 0.19
N SER A 165 21.63 -34.74 1.00
CA SER A 165 21.74 -35.93 1.85
C SER A 165 20.71 -36.05 2.99
N ASN A 166 19.86 -35.04 3.19
CA ASN A 166 18.93 -34.94 4.32
C ASN A 166 17.47 -35.27 3.99
N PHE A 167 17.15 -35.67 2.75
CA PHE A 167 15.79 -36.06 2.37
C PHE A 167 15.66 -37.58 2.34
N LEU A 168 15.10 -38.12 3.42
CA LEU A 168 14.71 -39.53 3.53
C LEU A 168 13.46 -39.77 2.67
N ASP A 169 13.53 -40.85 1.90
CA ASP A 169 12.49 -41.52 1.11
C ASP A 169 12.10 -40.93 -0.27
N GLU A 170 12.43 -41.75 -1.28
CA GLU A 170 11.93 -41.86 -2.65
C GLU A 170 11.51 -40.59 -3.45
N LYS A 171 12.37 -40.30 -4.44
CA LYS A 171 12.13 -39.77 -5.81
C LYS A 171 12.26 -38.25 -6.08
N ILE A 172 13.34 -37.94 -6.81
CA ILE A 172 13.44 -37.04 -7.99
C ILE A 172 12.45 -35.86 -7.99
N GLY A 173 12.71 -34.87 -7.16
CA GLY A 173 12.03 -33.57 -7.18
C GLY A 173 13.04 -32.44 -7.38
N GLY A 174 12.63 -31.38 -8.07
CA GLY A 174 13.39 -30.13 -8.11
C GLY A 174 12.57 -28.99 -7.55
N ARG A 175 13.24 -28.04 -6.88
CA ARG A 175 12.59 -26.79 -6.44
C ARG A 175 12.89 -25.69 -7.44
N ILE A 176 11.87 -24.96 -7.86
CA ILE A 176 12.03 -23.81 -8.75
C ILE A 176 12.63 -22.65 -7.94
N ILE A 177 13.68 -22.04 -8.48
CA ILE A 177 14.41 -20.96 -7.82
C ILE A 177 14.22 -19.64 -8.57
N ARG A 178 14.43 -19.63 -9.89
CA ARG A 178 14.27 -18.41 -10.70
C ARG A 178 13.45 -18.68 -11.94
N ILE A 179 12.59 -17.74 -12.29
CA ILE A 179 11.80 -17.79 -13.51
C ILE A 179 12.05 -16.51 -14.29
N LYS A 180 12.65 -16.66 -15.47
CA LYS A 180 12.95 -15.56 -16.39
C LYS A 180 12.15 -15.75 -17.67
N VAL A 181 11.54 -14.68 -18.13
CA VAL A 181 10.84 -14.64 -19.40
C VAL A 181 11.52 -13.65 -20.34
N GLN A 182 11.73 -14.08 -21.58
CA GLN A 182 12.12 -13.19 -22.67
C GLN A 182 11.00 -13.15 -23.71
N PRO A 183 10.23 -12.07 -23.79
CA PRO A 183 9.19 -11.94 -24.80
C PRO A 183 9.80 -11.50 -26.15
N ARG A 184 9.23 -11.99 -27.24
CA ARG A 184 9.62 -11.69 -28.61
C ARG A 184 8.38 -11.54 -29.51
N SER A 185 8.49 -10.66 -30.50
CA SER A 185 7.56 -10.61 -31.62
C SER A 185 8.14 -11.43 -32.77
N ILE A 186 7.42 -12.44 -33.25
CA ILE A 186 7.86 -13.36 -34.31
C ILE A 186 6.76 -13.48 -35.36
N LYS A 187 7.10 -13.29 -36.63
CA LYS A 187 6.19 -13.58 -37.74
C LYS A 187 6.20 -15.08 -38.04
N HIS A 188 5.16 -15.80 -37.62
CA HIS A 188 4.97 -17.21 -37.97
C HIS A 188 4.29 -17.34 -39.34
N GLU A 189 4.87 -18.12 -40.26
CA GLU A 189 4.30 -18.34 -41.59
C GLU A 189 3.22 -19.42 -41.61
N LYS A 190 3.42 -20.54 -40.90
CA LYS A 190 2.48 -21.67 -40.82
C LYS A 190 2.46 -22.31 -39.44
N ARG A 191 1.37 -23.03 -39.14
CA ARG A 191 1.18 -23.77 -37.87
C ARG A 191 2.18 -24.92 -37.67
N GLU A 192 2.54 -25.60 -38.75
CA GLU A 192 3.29 -26.86 -38.71
C GLU A 192 4.80 -26.66 -38.88
N GLU A 193 5.22 -25.52 -39.41
CA GLU A 193 6.62 -25.16 -39.71
C GLU A 193 7.07 -23.95 -38.88
N MET A 194 6.71 -23.91 -37.59
CA MET A 194 7.10 -22.79 -36.73
C MET A 194 8.59 -22.84 -36.41
N ASN A 195 9.32 -21.78 -36.79
CA ASN A 195 10.69 -21.56 -36.34
C ASN A 195 10.70 -20.41 -35.32
N CYS A 196 11.26 -20.66 -34.14
CA CYS A 196 11.41 -19.66 -33.07
C CYS A 196 12.89 -19.30 -32.81
N GLY A 197 13.79 -19.59 -33.75
CA GLY A 197 15.21 -19.27 -33.64
C GLY A 197 15.50 -17.77 -33.52
N GLN A 198 16.76 -17.42 -33.23
CA GLN A 198 17.17 -16.03 -32.97
C GLN A 198 17.18 -15.13 -34.22
N GLY A 199 17.03 -15.68 -35.43
CA GLY A 199 17.09 -14.95 -36.71
C GLY A 199 15.74 -14.67 -37.37
N VAL A 200 14.61 -14.96 -36.71
CA VAL A 200 13.29 -14.81 -37.33
C VAL A 200 12.84 -13.34 -37.31
N ALA A 201 12.31 -12.87 -38.43
CA ALA A 201 11.83 -11.51 -38.57
C ALA A 201 10.64 -11.23 -37.63
N PRO A 202 10.59 -10.05 -37.01
CA PRO A 202 9.45 -9.66 -36.18
C PRO A 202 8.21 -9.37 -37.04
N GLN A 203 7.04 -9.43 -36.43
CA GLN A 203 5.77 -9.12 -37.10
C GLN A 203 5.34 -7.68 -36.78
N PRO A 204 5.63 -6.70 -37.66
CA PRO A 204 5.07 -5.36 -37.52
C PRO A 204 3.57 -5.41 -37.86
N ILE A 205 2.76 -4.73 -37.05
CA ILE A 205 1.35 -4.50 -37.29
C ILE A 205 1.17 -3.02 -37.55
N SER A 206 0.77 -2.65 -38.77
CA SER A 206 0.48 -1.27 -39.12
C SER A 206 -0.98 -0.92 -38.81
N SER A 207 -1.27 0.37 -38.58
CA SER A 207 -2.65 0.83 -38.37
C SER A 207 -3.52 0.69 -39.63
N GLY A 208 -2.91 0.53 -40.81
CA GLY A 208 -3.61 0.42 -42.10
C GLY A 208 -3.92 -1.01 -42.56
N ASP A 209 -3.50 -2.04 -41.82
CA ASP A 209 -3.66 -3.43 -42.23
C ASP A 209 -5.13 -3.88 -42.10
N LYS A 210 -5.71 -4.39 -43.20
CA LYS A 210 -7.12 -4.84 -43.24
C LYS A 210 -7.34 -6.20 -42.58
N GLN A 211 -6.36 -7.08 -42.66
CA GLN A 211 -6.41 -8.41 -42.07
C GLN A 211 -5.03 -8.82 -41.61
N PHE A 212 -4.93 -9.35 -40.39
CA PHE A 212 -3.69 -9.94 -39.88
C PHE A 212 -4.01 -11.10 -38.94
N ASN A 213 -3.07 -12.04 -38.85
CA ASN A 213 -3.16 -13.23 -38.03
C ASN A 213 -2.02 -13.19 -36.99
N VAL A 214 -2.35 -13.50 -35.74
CA VAL A 214 -1.40 -13.65 -34.65
C VAL A 214 -1.41 -15.10 -34.17
N ILE A 215 -0.28 -15.76 -34.35
CA ILE A 215 -0.01 -17.08 -33.79
C ILE A 215 0.78 -16.90 -32.50
N TYR A 216 0.25 -17.40 -31.39
CA TYR A 216 0.94 -17.42 -30.10
C TYR A 216 1.71 -18.72 -29.92
N SER A 217 2.94 -18.61 -29.46
CA SER A 217 3.83 -19.75 -29.25
C SER A 217 4.73 -19.53 -28.03
N TYR A 218 5.34 -20.60 -27.52
CA TYR A 218 6.23 -20.51 -26.36
C TYR A 218 7.36 -21.54 -26.42
N SER A 219 8.45 -21.22 -25.74
CA SER A 219 9.57 -22.14 -25.53
C SER A 219 9.86 -22.24 -24.04
N VAL A 220 10.25 -23.42 -23.58
CA VAL A 220 10.55 -23.71 -22.17
C VAL A 220 11.92 -24.35 -22.09
N ALA A 221 12.82 -23.75 -21.31
CA ALA A 221 14.12 -24.31 -20.96
C ALA A 221 14.24 -24.50 -19.45
N TRP A 222 14.88 -25.59 -19.03
CA TRP A 222 15.10 -25.95 -17.64
C TRP A 222 16.59 -26.00 -17.35
N ASP A 223 17.06 -25.11 -16.49
CA ASP A 223 18.49 -24.97 -16.18
C ASP A 223 18.75 -25.34 -14.70
N PRO A 224 19.72 -26.21 -14.38
CA PRO A 224 20.05 -26.54 -12.99
C PRO A 224 20.79 -25.38 -12.30
N THR A 225 20.53 -25.17 -11.00
CA THR A 225 21.21 -24.15 -10.17
C THR A 225 21.54 -24.65 -8.77
N GLU A 226 22.62 -24.12 -8.17
CA GLU A 226 23.08 -24.45 -6.82
C GLU A 226 22.48 -23.55 -5.72
N VAL A 227 21.76 -22.49 -6.11
CA VAL A 227 21.18 -21.50 -5.18
C VAL A 227 20.17 -22.15 -4.24
N LYS A 228 20.32 -21.90 -2.93
CA LYS A 228 19.41 -22.39 -1.90
C LYS A 228 17.99 -21.86 -2.12
N TRP A 229 16.99 -22.72 -1.86
CA TRP A 229 15.57 -22.35 -1.98
C TRP A 229 15.15 -21.17 -1.08
N SER A 230 15.76 -21.03 0.10
CA SER A 230 15.51 -19.90 1.00
C SER A 230 15.85 -18.54 0.39
N SER A 231 16.81 -18.51 -0.53
CA SER A 231 17.31 -17.31 -1.23
C SER A 231 16.63 -17.07 -2.57
N ARG A 232 15.51 -17.76 -2.85
CA ARG A 232 14.83 -17.64 -4.16
C ARG A 232 14.24 -16.25 -4.43
N TRP A 233 14.02 -15.43 -3.41
CA TRP A 233 13.53 -14.05 -3.57
C TRP A 233 14.65 -13.05 -3.83
N ASP A 234 15.90 -13.39 -3.47
CA ASP A 234 17.03 -12.44 -3.46
C ASP A 234 17.26 -11.82 -4.84
N TYR A 235 17.09 -12.58 -5.93
CA TYR A 235 17.33 -12.07 -7.29
C TYR A 235 16.30 -11.01 -7.74
N ILE A 236 15.08 -11.02 -7.19
CA ILE A 236 14.05 -10.01 -7.46
C ILE A 236 14.34 -8.76 -6.63
N LEU A 237 14.74 -8.98 -5.37
CA LEU A 237 14.96 -7.92 -4.40
C LEU A 237 16.25 -7.13 -4.68
N GLU A 238 17.32 -7.81 -5.10
CA GLU A 238 18.61 -7.21 -5.42
C GLU A 238 18.57 -6.32 -6.67
N SER A 239 17.65 -6.60 -7.61
CA SER A 239 17.47 -5.76 -8.81
C SER A 239 16.79 -4.41 -8.57
N MET A 240 16.34 -4.11 -7.34
CA MET A 240 15.67 -2.84 -7.03
C MET A 240 16.67 -1.77 -6.54
N PRO A 241 16.74 -0.57 -7.16
CA PRO A 241 17.81 0.41 -6.96
C PRO A 241 17.75 1.23 -5.65
N HIS A 242 16.88 0.89 -4.68
CA HIS A 242 16.45 1.82 -3.62
C HIS A 242 17.06 1.61 -2.22
N THR A 243 17.96 0.65 -2.02
CA THR A 243 18.50 0.32 -0.67
C THR A 243 19.24 1.48 0.00
N ASN A 244 19.92 2.34 -0.76
CA ASN A 244 20.72 3.44 -0.20
C ASN A 244 19.86 4.57 0.41
N ILE A 245 18.68 4.84 -0.14
CA ILE A 245 17.84 5.96 0.30
C ILE A 245 17.16 5.64 1.64
N GLN A 246 16.91 4.35 1.92
CA GLN A 246 16.31 3.91 3.17
C GLN A 246 17.26 4.13 4.37
N TRP A 247 18.54 3.84 4.24
CA TRP A 247 19.53 4.14 5.29
C TRP A 247 19.61 5.64 5.62
N PHE A 248 19.49 6.50 4.60
CA PHE A 248 19.41 7.95 4.79
C PHE A 248 18.19 8.37 5.64
N SER A 249 17.04 7.72 5.44
CA SER A 249 15.82 7.96 6.23
C SER A 249 16.00 7.65 7.72
N ILE A 250 16.65 6.52 8.06
CA ILE A 250 16.94 6.19 9.46
C ILE A 250 17.89 7.21 10.08
N MET A 251 18.97 7.56 9.38
CA MET A 251 19.93 8.54 9.89
C MET A 251 19.25 9.88 10.19
N ASN A 252 18.44 10.37 9.26
CA ASN A 252 17.65 11.59 9.46
C ASN A 252 16.73 11.49 10.69
N SER A 253 16.02 10.38 10.84
CA SER A 253 15.07 10.19 11.95
C SER A 253 15.78 10.02 13.31
N LEU A 254 16.94 9.36 13.35
CA LEU A 254 17.75 9.23 14.56
C LEU A 254 18.33 10.57 15.00
N VAL A 255 18.76 11.42 14.06
CA VAL A 255 19.22 12.78 14.39
C VAL A 255 18.10 13.59 15.05
N ILE A 256 16.87 13.49 14.54
CA ILE A 256 15.70 14.17 15.14
C ILE A 256 15.47 13.65 16.57
N VAL A 257 15.46 12.33 16.78
CA VAL A 257 15.30 11.76 18.13
C VAL A 257 16.40 12.23 19.06
N ILE A 258 17.68 12.11 18.69
CA ILE A 258 18.81 12.54 19.55
C ILE A 258 18.68 14.02 19.92
N PHE A 259 18.28 14.87 18.96
CA PHE A 259 18.06 16.29 19.22
C PHE A 259 16.91 16.53 20.21
N LEU A 260 15.78 15.83 20.04
CA LEU A 260 14.62 15.94 20.92
C LEU A 260 14.92 15.38 22.32
N SER A 261 15.54 14.19 22.42
CA SER A 261 16.01 13.62 23.69
C SER A 261 16.98 14.56 24.41
N GLY A 262 17.90 15.18 23.68
CA GLY A 262 18.84 16.17 24.22
C GLY A 262 18.12 17.42 24.77
N MET A 263 17.12 17.93 24.04
CA MET A 263 16.32 19.07 24.48
C MET A 263 15.47 18.72 25.72
N VAL A 264 14.80 17.56 25.73
CA VAL A 264 14.05 17.05 26.89
C VAL A 264 14.98 16.86 28.09
N GLY A 265 16.17 16.28 27.89
CA GLY A 265 17.17 16.07 28.93
C GLY A 265 17.68 17.38 29.53
N MET A 266 17.99 18.39 28.70
CA MET A 266 18.37 19.72 29.18
C MET A 266 17.24 20.39 29.97
N ILE A 267 15.99 20.26 29.50
CA ILE A 267 14.82 20.77 30.21
C ILE A 267 14.69 20.09 31.58
N LEU A 268 14.81 18.77 31.64
CA LEU A 268 14.70 18.00 32.88
C LEU A 268 15.83 18.33 33.87
N LEU A 269 17.08 18.43 33.40
CA LEU A 269 18.21 18.83 34.24
C LEU A 269 18.06 20.26 34.76
N ARG A 270 17.65 21.19 33.90
CA ARG A 270 17.44 22.60 34.29
C ARG A 270 16.30 22.76 35.28
N THR A 271 15.19 22.05 35.08
CA THR A 271 14.04 22.07 36.00
C THR A 271 14.39 21.42 37.33
N LEU A 272 14.98 20.22 37.32
CA LEU A 272 15.43 19.53 38.53
C LEU A 272 16.42 20.37 39.34
N HIS A 273 17.41 20.98 38.69
CA HIS A 273 18.40 21.81 39.38
C HIS A 273 17.75 23.07 39.98
N ARG A 274 16.83 23.70 39.25
CA ARG A 274 16.06 24.85 39.76
C ARG A 274 15.17 24.46 40.94
N ASP A 275 14.55 23.30 40.90
CA ASP A 275 13.64 22.83 41.94
C ASP A 275 14.41 22.41 43.20
N ILE A 276 15.55 21.71 43.08
CA ILE A 276 16.44 21.39 44.21
C ILE A 276 16.99 22.67 44.85
N ALA A 277 17.49 23.62 44.04
CA ALA A 277 18.02 24.88 44.54
C ALA A 277 16.95 25.73 45.23
N ARG A 278 15.68 25.56 44.86
CA ARG A 278 14.54 26.22 45.51
C ARG A 278 14.13 25.49 46.79
N TYR A 279 14.11 24.16 46.78
CA TYR A 279 13.77 23.35 47.96
C TYR A 279 14.74 23.63 49.12
N ASN A 280 16.04 23.68 48.83
CA ASN A 280 17.07 24.00 49.83
C ASN A 280 16.99 25.44 50.38
N ARG A 281 16.20 26.33 49.76
CA ARG A 281 15.96 27.69 50.28
C ARG A 281 14.71 27.79 51.16
N LEU A 282 13.81 26.81 51.10
CA LEU A 282 12.54 26.79 51.82
C LEU A 282 12.65 26.12 53.21
N ASP A 283 13.73 25.37 53.48
CA ASP A 283 14.05 24.86 54.83
C ASP A 283 14.37 26.00 55.84
N ASP A 284 14.54 27.25 55.39
CA ASP A 284 14.81 28.42 56.24
C ASP A 284 13.56 29.27 56.59
N GLU A 285 12.38 29.01 56.00
CA GLU A 285 11.13 29.76 56.27
C GLU A 285 9.96 28.78 56.54
N GLU A 286 9.55 28.66 57.81
CA GLU A 286 8.51 27.73 58.29
C GLU A 286 7.07 28.05 57.81
N ASP A 287 6.85 29.06 56.97
CA ASP A 287 5.50 29.48 56.52
C ASP A 287 5.46 29.84 55.01
N ALA A 288 5.42 28.83 54.13
CA ALA A 288 5.03 29.03 52.72
C ALA A 288 4.54 27.73 52.03
N GLN A 289 3.90 26.81 52.76
CA GLN A 289 3.50 25.52 52.20
C GLN A 289 2.18 25.55 51.39
N GLU A 290 1.53 26.71 51.26
CA GLU A 290 0.29 26.86 50.51
C GLU A 290 0.52 27.59 49.17
N GLU A 291 0.17 26.90 48.06
CA GLU A 291 -0.09 27.45 46.71
C GLU A 291 1.07 27.78 45.75
N PHE A 292 1.87 26.80 45.29
CA PHE A 292 2.69 27.03 44.08
C PHE A 292 2.68 25.90 43.02
N GLY A 293 2.55 26.32 41.75
CA GLY A 293 2.87 25.58 40.54
C GLY A 293 1.89 24.47 40.16
N TRP A 294 2.41 23.25 39.99
CA TRP A 294 1.66 22.08 39.50
C TRP A 294 0.58 21.59 40.47
N LYS A 295 0.67 21.92 41.77
CA LYS A 295 -0.36 21.58 42.77
C LYS A 295 -1.64 22.40 42.60
N LEU A 296 -1.53 23.67 42.19
CA LEU A 296 -2.68 24.52 41.82
C LEU A 296 -3.38 24.01 40.55
N VAL A 297 -2.59 23.45 39.64
CA VAL A 297 -3.07 22.88 38.38
C VAL A 297 -3.96 21.65 38.61
N HIS A 298 -3.77 20.92 39.71
CA HIS A 298 -4.54 19.71 40.01
C HIS A 298 -6.07 19.94 40.11
N GLY A 299 -6.51 21.07 40.67
CA GLY A 299 -7.94 21.45 40.76
C GLY A 299 -8.56 21.92 39.43
N ASP A 300 -7.74 22.00 38.40
CA ASP A 300 -7.99 22.72 37.16
C ASP A 300 -7.88 21.76 35.94
N VAL A 301 -6.96 20.79 35.98
CA VAL A 301 -6.82 19.69 34.99
C VAL A 301 -8.13 18.97 34.74
N PHE A 302 -8.95 18.78 35.77
CA PHE A 302 -10.17 17.99 35.69
C PHE A 302 -11.41 18.78 35.30
N ARG A 303 -11.27 20.09 35.04
CA ARG A 303 -12.38 20.89 34.51
C ARG A 303 -12.79 20.37 33.11
N PRO A 304 -14.07 20.37 32.73
CA PRO A 304 -14.44 20.10 31.34
C PRO A 304 -13.90 21.21 30.42
N PRO A 305 -13.28 20.87 29.27
CA PRO A 305 -12.85 21.88 28.29
C PRO A 305 -14.05 22.68 27.78
N ARG A 306 -13.81 23.96 27.44
CA ARG A 306 -14.84 24.86 26.87
C ARG A 306 -15.53 24.24 25.64
N ASN A 307 -14.75 23.50 24.83
CA ASN A 307 -15.21 22.71 23.68
C ASN A 307 -14.89 21.21 23.85
N SER A 308 -15.31 20.61 24.97
CA SER A 308 -15.05 19.19 25.31
C SER A 308 -15.41 18.20 24.19
N LEU A 309 -16.48 18.50 23.46
CA LEU A 309 -16.98 17.69 22.36
C LEU A 309 -16.04 17.74 21.14
N MET A 310 -15.56 18.93 20.75
CA MET A 310 -14.59 19.11 19.67
C MET A 310 -13.23 18.49 20.00
N LEU A 311 -12.81 18.51 21.27
CA LEU A 311 -11.57 17.88 21.70
C LEU A 311 -11.64 16.34 21.61
N SER A 312 -12.74 15.75 22.07
CA SER A 312 -12.97 14.29 21.96
C SER A 312 -12.94 13.80 20.51
N VAL A 313 -13.38 14.66 19.59
CA VAL A 313 -13.40 14.44 18.15
C VAL A 313 -11.99 14.37 17.55
N PHE A 314 -11.06 15.22 18.00
CA PHE A 314 -9.68 15.19 17.52
C PHE A 314 -8.87 14.02 18.11
N VAL A 315 -9.09 13.66 19.38
CA VAL A 315 -8.35 12.58 20.06
C VAL A 315 -8.81 11.18 19.62
N GLY A 316 -10.09 11.00 19.31
CA GLY A 316 -10.68 9.69 18.96
C GLY A 316 -10.44 9.21 17.52
N ALA A 317 -9.43 9.69 16.80
CA ALA A 317 -9.22 9.44 15.36
C ALA A 317 -10.30 10.10 14.44
N GLY A 318 -10.46 11.42 14.62
CA GLY A 318 -10.25 12.43 13.57
C GLY A 318 -11.25 12.58 12.41
N SER A 319 -11.74 11.52 11.77
CA SER A 319 -12.66 11.63 10.62
C SER A 319 -14.00 10.94 10.88
N GLN A 320 -13.95 9.76 11.49
CA GLN A 320 -15.15 9.00 11.86
C GLN A 320 -15.91 9.71 13.00
N VAL A 321 -15.22 10.30 13.97
CA VAL A 321 -15.86 11.00 15.10
C VAL A 321 -16.29 12.43 14.73
N LEU A 322 -15.59 13.10 13.80
CA LEU A 322 -15.93 14.46 13.33
C LEU A 322 -17.32 14.50 12.68
N LEU A 323 -17.60 13.51 11.83
CA LEU A 323 -18.92 13.34 11.23
C LEU A 323 -19.97 12.86 12.25
N CYS A 324 -19.62 11.96 13.18
CA CYS A 324 -20.52 11.58 14.28
C CYS A 324 -20.91 12.79 15.15
N ALA A 325 -19.96 13.69 15.38
CA ALA A 325 -20.16 14.89 16.17
C ALA A 325 -21.04 15.92 15.46
N PHE A 326 -20.80 16.18 14.16
CA PHE A 326 -21.64 17.07 13.35
C PHE A 326 -23.11 16.63 13.38
N ILE A 327 -23.34 15.33 13.24
CA ILE A 327 -24.65 14.68 13.37
C ILE A 327 -25.28 14.94 14.76
N THR A 328 -24.53 14.68 15.84
CA THR A 328 -25.03 14.86 17.21
C THR A 328 -25.24 16.32 17.60
N LEU A 329 -24.54 17.26 16.94
CA LEU A 329 -24.69 18.70 17.12
C LEU A 329 -25.86 19.26 16.29
N ALA A 330 -26.09 18.72 15.09
CA ALA A 330 -27.23 19.09 14.24
C ALA A 330 -28.57 18.56 14.78
N LEU A 331 -28.55 17.53 15.62
CA LEU A 331 -29.71 16.91 16.27
C LEU A 331 -29.59 17.05 17.78
N GLU A 332 -30.09 18.17 18.34
CA GLU A 332 -30.07 18.47 19.78
C GLU A 332 -30.44 17.25 20.66
N GLY A 333 -29.41 16.57 21.19
CA GLY A 333 -29.31 15.95 22.52
C GLY A 333 -30.36 14.96 23.04
N LEU A 334 -31.50 14.70 22.40
CA LEU A 334 -32.63 14.01 23.05
C LEU A 334 -32.87 12.57 22.60
N ALA A 335 -32.22 12.10 21.54
CA ALA A 335 -32.41 10.73 21.05
C ALA A 335 -31.07 10.01 20.83
N TRP A 336 -30.51 9.42 21.90
CA TRP A 336 -29.33 8.55 21.83
C TRP A 336 -29.47 7.46 20.75
N LYS A 337 -30.69 6.96 20.53
CA LYS A 337 -31.05 6.02 19.45
C LYS A 337 -30.84 6.62 18.06
N SER A 338 -31.19 7.88 17.86
CA SER A 338 -31.02 8.59 16.58
C SER A 338 -29.54 8.82 16.26
N ASN A 339 -28.74 9.18 17.28
CA ASN A 339 -27.31 9.40 17.10
C ASN A 339 -26.54 8.12 16.76
N ILE A 340 -26.91 6.98 17.36
CA ILE A 340 -26.33 5.67 17.00
C ILE A 340 -26.70 5.30 15.56
N LEU A 341 -27.97 5.51 15.17
CA LEU A 341 -28.43 5.22 13.82
C LEU A 341 -27.69 6.09 12.79
N LEU A 342 -27.65 7.41 12.96
CA LEU A 342 -26.95 8.27 12.00
C LEU A 342 -25.44 7.98 11.95
N THR A 343 -24.80 7.68 13.09
CA THR A 343 -23.37 7.30 13.13
C THR A 343 -23.11 6.02 12.33
N SER A 344 -23.97 5.02 12.49
CA SER A 344 -23.81 3.71 11.87
C SER A 344 -24.15 3.71 10.37
N PHE A 345 -25.02 4.64 9.93
CA PHE A 345 -25.48 4.70 8.55
C PHE A 345 -24.84 5.82 7.71
N LEU A 346 -24.61 7.01 8.27
CA LEU A 346 -24.24 8.18 7.46
C LEU A 346 -22.83 8.05 6.89
N ILE A 347 -21.82 7.78 7.72
CA ILE A 347 -20.42 7.74 7.27
C ILE A 347 -20.16 6.50 6.39
N PRO A 348 -20.47 5.28 6.85
CA PRO A 348 -20.28 4.11 6.00
C PRO A 348 -21.16 4.16 4.76
N GLY A 349 -22.34 4.77 4.84
CA GLY A 349 -23.23 4.98 3.69
C GLY A 349 -22.69 5.96 2.67
N ILE A 350 -22.09 7.08 3.08
CA ILE A 350 -21.41 8.01 2.17
C ILE A 350 -20.21 7.30 1.52
N LEU A 351 -19.38 6.61 2.31
CA LEU A 351 -18.22 5.87 1.79
C LEU A 351 -18.64 4.78 0.80
N PHE A 352 -19.65 3.99 1.13
CA PHE A 352 -20.22 2.98 0.25
C PHE A 352 -20.83 3.61 -1.00
N GLY A 353 -21.50 4.76 -0.89
CA GLY A 353 -22.08 5.49 -2.02
C GLY A 353 -21.01 5.98 -2.99
N VAL A 354 -19.94 6.60 -2.48
CA VAL A 354 -18.79 7.03 -3.29
C VAL A 354 -18.11 5.82 -3.94
N PHE A 355 -17.85 4.77 -3.15
CA PHE A 355 -17.26 3.53 -3.64
C PHE A 355 -18.11 2.87 -4.73
N PHE A 356 -19.42 2.79 -4.55
CA PHE A 356 -20.37 2.26 -5.51
C PHE A 356 -20.39 3.09 -6.80
N ALA A 357 -20.42 4.41 -6.69
CA ALA A 357 -20.36 5.30 -7.87
C ALA A 357 -19.05 5.13 -8.65
N SER A 358 -17.90 5.06 -7.96
CA SER A 358 -16.61 4.74 -8.59
C SER A 358 -16.63 3.35 -9.23
N ASN A 359 -17.22 2.35 -8.58
CA ASN A 359 -17.34 1.00 -9.12
C ASN A 359 -18.19 0.94 -10.39
N LEU A 360 -19.28 1.73 -10.47
CA LEU A 360 -20.09 1.86 -11.70
C LEU A 360 -19.25 2.40 -12.87
N ILE A 361 -18.38 3.38 -12.62
CA ILE A 361 -17.46 3.92 -13.63
C ILE A 361 -16.48 2.84 -14.09
N LEU A 362 -15.92 2.06 -13.16
CA LEU A 362 -14.99 0.97 -13.45
C LEU A 362 -15.66 -0.15 -14.27
N TRP A 363 -16.90 -0.54 -13.94
CA TRP A 363 -17.69 -1.48 -14.74
C TRP A 363 -17.98 -0.96 -16.14
N SER A 364 -18.34 0.32 -16.29
CA SER A 364 -18.57 0.92 -17.62
C SER A 364 -17.32 0.87 -18.50
N LYS A 365 -16.12 0.88 -17.90
CA LYS A 365 -14.83 0.77 -18.60
C LYS A 365 -14.31 -0.67 -18.72
N GLY A 366 -14.95 -1.67 -18.11
CA GLY A 366 -14.50 -3.06 -18.13
C GLY A 366 -13.17 -3.30 -17.42
N SER A 367 -12.86 -2.53 -16.38
CA SER A 367 -11.61 -2.66 -15.62
C SER A 367 -11.65 -3.84 -14.65
N SER A 368 -10.52 -4.52 -14.47
CA SER A 368 -10.34 -5.61 -13.47
C SER A 368 -10.51 -5.15 -12.02
N ALA A 369 -10.25 -3.86 -11.76
CA ALA A 369 -10.46 -3.25 -10.45
C ALA A 369 -11.95 -3.09 -10.09
N ALA A 370 -12.85 -3.36 -11.05
CA ALA A 370 -14.28 -3.33 -10.76
C ALA A 370 -14.67 -4.54 -9.90
N VAL A 371 -15.24 -4.24 -8.74
CA VAL A 371 -15.66 -5.24 -7.76
C VAL A 371 -16.96 -5.89 -8.24
N PRO A 372 -17.04 -7.23 -8.28
CA PRO A 372 -18.22 -7.95 -8.75
C PRO A 372 -19.40 -7.74 -7.81
N PHE A 373 -20.62 -7.91 -8.35
CA PHE A 373 -21.86 -7.66 -7.61
C PHE A 373 -21.97 -8.47 -6.31
N GLY A 374 -21.55 -9.74 -6.33
CA GLY A 374 -21.56 -10.59 -5.14
C GLY A 374 -20.73 -10.02 -3.98
N THR A 375 -19.57 -9.45 -4.27
CA THR A 375 -18.71 -8.82 -3.25
C THR A 375 -19.30 -7.52 -2.74
N LEU A 376 -19.98 -6.73 -3.59
CA LEU A 376 -20.74 -5.57 -3.13
C LEU A 376 -21.85 -5.96 -2.15
N CYS A 377 -22.58 -7.05 -2.44
CA CYS A 377 -23.56 -7.61 -1.51
C CYS A 377 -22.92 -8.10 -0.22
N ALA A 378 -21.75 -8.74 -0.28
CA ALA A 378 -21.02 -9.18 0.91
C ALA A 378 -20.55 -8.01 1.77
N LEU A 379 -20.04 -6.93 1.17
CA LEU A 379 -19.67 -5.69 1.89
C LEU A 379 -20.88 -5.03 2.53
N LEU A 380 -22.02 -4.98 1.82
CA LEU A 380 -23.29 -4.49 2.36
C LEU A 380 -23.76 -5.36 3.53
N PHE A 381 -23.63 -6.69 3.43
CA PHE A 381 -23.96 -7.61 4.51
C PHE A 381 -23.05 -7.41 5.74
N LEU A 382 -21.74 -7.31 5.54
CA LEU A 382 -20.78 -7.04 6.63
C LEU A 382 -21.10 -5.70 7.32
N TRP A 383 -21.46 -4.67 6.55
CA TRP A 383 -21.91 -3.40 7.11
C TRP A 383 -23.18 -3.56 7.92
N LEU A 384 -24.25 -4.14 7.36
CA LEU A 384 -25.56 -4.22 8.00
C LEU A 384 -25.63 -5.19 9.19
N PHE A 385 -24.96 -6.34 9.12
CA PHE A 385 -25.09 -7.43 10.09
C PHE A 385 -23.93 -7.56 11.07
N ILE A 386 -22.78 -6.95 10.80
CA ILE A 386 -21.64 -6.97 11.74
C ILE A 386 -21.38 -5.57 12.29
N SER A 387 -21.12 -4.59 11.43
CA SER A 387 -20.74 -3.26 11.87
C SER A 387 -21.86 -2.59 12.68
N ILE A 388 -23.11 -2.60 12.18
CA ILE A 388 -24.24 -1.97 12.88
C ILE A 388 -24.52 -2.61 14.25
N PRO A 389 -24.66 -3.95 14.42
CA PRO A 389 -24.85 -4.51 15.75
C PRO A 389 -23.69 -4.20 16.70
N LEU A 390 -22.45 -4.21 16.19
CA LEU A 390 -21.27 -3.93 17.00
C LEU A 390 -21.23 -2.47 17.48
N THR A 391 -21.61 -1.50 16.65
CA THR A 391 -21.74 -0.08 17.07
C THR A 391 -22.84 0.10 18.11
N PHE A 392 -23.97 -0.59 17.96
CA PHE A 392 -25.04 -0.61 18.97
C PHE A 392 -24.59 -1.22 20.29
N ILE A 393 -23.86 -2.34 20.26
CA ILE A 393 -23.30 -3.00 21.45
C ILE A 393 -22.29 -2.08 22.13
N GLY A 394 -21.34 -1.51 21.37
CA GLY A 394 -20.34 -0.57 21.89
C GLY A 394 -20.99 0.67 22.51
N SER A 395 -22.02 1.21 21.87
CA SER A 395 -22.78 2.34 22.42
C SER A 395 -23.56 1.96 23.68
N TYR A 396 -24.19 0.79 23.72
CA TYR A 396 -24.90 0.29 24.88
C TYR A 396 -24.00 0.12 26.12
N PHE A 397 -22.80 -0.45 25.94
CA PHE A 397 -21.80 -0.52 27.00
C PHE A 397 -21.25 0.86 27.36
N GLY A 398 -21.02 1.73 26.38
CA GLY A 398 -20.58 3.11 26.60
C GLY A 398 -21.56 3.93 27.44
N PHE A 399 -22.87 3.77 27.23
CA PHE A 399 -23.91 4.44 28.02
C PHE A 399 -24.07 3.87 29.43
N ARG A 400 -23.76 2.58 29.63
CA ARG A 400 -23.80 1.92 30.94
C ARG A 400 -22.53 2.10 31.75
N ALA A 401 -21.43 2.44 31.11
CA ALA A 401 -20.20 2.80 31.79
C ALA A 401 -20.46 4.01 32.70
N LYS A 402 -20.04 3.91 33.97
CA LYS A 402 -20.13 5.03 34.89
C LYS A 402 -19.36 6.20 34.29
N ARG A 403 -19.98 7.39 34.25
CA ARG A 403 -19.27 8.62 33.92
C ARG A 403 -18.03 8.70 34.80
N ILE A 404 -16.86 8.84 34.18
CA ILE A 404 -15.59 8.99 34.91
C ILE A 404 -15.74 10.23 35.79
N GLN A 405 -15.91 10.01 37.09
CA GLN A 405 -15.96 11.09 38.05
C GLN A 405 -14.57 11.69 38.17
N THR A 406 -14.49 13.01 38.22
CA THR A 406 -13.22 13.70 38.43
C THR A 406 -12.70 13.30 39.82
N PRO A 407 -11.45 12.79 39.94
CA PRO A 407 -10.93 12.31 41.21
C PRO A 407 -10.80 13.42 42.26
N VAL A 408 -10.91 14.69 41.84
CA VAL A 408 -10.92 15.86 42.71
C VAL A 408 -12.03 16.84 42.39
N ARG A 409 -12.39 17.61 43.42
CA ARG A 409 -13.30 18.74 43.34
C ARG A 409 -12.59 19.89 42.63
N THR A 410 -13.12 20.33 41.49
CA THR A 410 -12.55 21.43 40.72
C THR A 410 -12.93 22.79 41.33
N ASN A 411 -12.04 23.78 41.25
CA ASN A 411 -12.38 25.16 41.63
C ASN A 411 -13.45 25.75 40.69
N GLN A 412 -14.41 26.50 41.24
CA GLN A 412 -15.54 27.03 40.45
C GLN A 412 -15.15 28.22 39.56
N ILE A 413 -14.20 29.05 39.99
CA ILE A 413 -13.77 30.25 39.26
C ILE A 413 -12.54 29.90 38.42
N PRO A 414 -12.57 30.08 37.07
CA PRO A 414 -11.37 29.96 36.26
C PRO A 414 -10.36 31.03 36.67
N ARG A 415 -9.10 30.65 36.81
CA ARG A 415 -8.01 31.61 37.00
C ARG A 415 -7.89 32.52 35.77
N GLN A 416 -7.50 33.78 35.99
CA GLN A 416 -7.27 34.71 34.89
C GLN A 416 -6.07 34.25 34.06
N VAL A 417 -6.29 34.25 32.75
CA VAL A 417 -5.33 33.79 31.75
C VAL A 417 -4.46 34.97 31.32
N PRO A 418 -3.14 34.98 31.57
CA PRO A 418 -2.21 35.88 30.87
C PRO A 418 -2.41 35.90 29.35
N GLU A 419 -1.89 36.92 28.67
CA GLU A 419 -1.98 36.96 27.22
C GLU A 419 -0.98 35.99 26.59
N GLN A 420 -1.49 35.06 25.77
CA GLN A 420 -0.68 34.08 25.06
C GLN A 420 0.20 34.73 23.98
N THR A 421 1.47 34.37 23.97
CA THR A 421 2.37 34.66 22.83
C THR A 421 1.89 33.98 21.55
N LEU A 422 2.32 34.46 20.38
CA LEU A 422 1.87 33.95 19.07
C LEU A 422 2.07 32.43 18.92
N TYR A 423 3.21 31.89 19.38
CA TYR A 423 3.57 30.48 19.22
C TYR A 423 2.88 29.54 20.21
N THR A 424 2.38 30.06 21.33
CA THR A 424 1.67 29.28 22.36
C THR A 424 0.17 29.19 22.09
N LYS A 425 -0.32 29.87 21.04
CA LYS A 425 -1.69 29.72 20.53
C LYS A 425 -1.92 28.29 20.00
N PRO A 426 -3.17 27.78 20.07
CA PRO A 426 -3.47 26.37 19.75
C PRO A 426 -3.15 26.00 18.29
N LEU A 427 -3.41 26.89 17.33
CA LEU A 427 -3.17 26.62 15.90
C LEU A 427 -1.67 26.47 15.56
N PRO A 428 -0.80 27.45 15.91
CA PRO A 428 0.65 27.30 15.73
C PRO A 428 1.25 26.14 16.54
N GLY A 429 0.78 25.91 17.77
CA GLY A 429 1.24 24.80 18.61
C GLY A 429 0.94 23.41 18.03
N MET A 430 -0.25 23.22 17.45
CA MET A 430 -0.61 21.96 16.76
C MET A 430 0.26 21.71 15.52
N LEU A 431 0.55 22.75 14.73
CA LEU A 431 1.42 22.64 13.56
C LEU A 431 2.86 22.33 13.94
N MET A 432 3.40 23.03 14.95
CA MET A 432 4.75 22.80 15.47
C MET A 432 4.89 21.41 16.09
N GLY A 433 3.84 20.90 16.73
CA GLY A 433 3.83 19.56 17.31
C GLY A 433 3.77 18.43 16.28
N GLY A 434 3.02 18.63 15.19
CA GLY A 434 2.83 17.62 14.16
C GLY A 434 3.98 17.51 13.14
N ILE A 435 4.72 18.61 12.91
CA ILE A 435 5.78 18.63 11.88
C ILE A 435 6.95 17.70 12.22
N LEU A 436 7.25 17.51 13.50
CA LEU A 436 8.39 16.70 13.96
C LEU A 436 8.13 15.19 13.76
N PRO A 437 7.00 14.61 14.21
CA PRO A 437 6.63 13.24 13.84
C PRO A 437 6.46 13.04 12.34
N PHE A 438 5.89 14.03 11.63
CA PHE A 438 5.74 13.95 10.17
C PHE A 438 7.11 13.88 9.46
N GLY A 439 8.09 14.69 9.87
CA GLY A 439 9.44 14.65 9.34
C GLY A 439 10.15 13.31 9.55
N CYS A 440 9.85 12.60 10.66
CA CYS A 440 10.40 11.26 10.92
C CYS A 440 9.81 10.18 10.00
N ILE A 441 8.52 10.26 9.67
CA ILE A 441 7.86 9.22 8.85
C ILE A 441 7.81 9.55 7.35
N PHE A 442 8.01 10.81 6.95
CA PHE A 442 7.74 11.29 5.59
C PHE A 442 8.41 10.44 4.50
N ILE A 443 9.71 10.16 4.63
CA ILE A 443 10.45 9.36 3.64
C ILE A 443 9.91 7.93 3.59
N GLN A 444 9.54 7.36 4.74
CA GLN A 444 8.96 6.02 4.81
C GLN A 444 7.59 5.95 4.13
N LEU A 445 6.75 6.94 4.41
CA LEU A 445 5.43 7.03 3.82
C LEU A 445 5.52 7.14 2.30
N PHE A 446 6.47 7.91 1.78
CA PHE A 446 6.73 7.99 0.34
C PHE A 446 7.06 6.62 -0.28
N PHE A 447 7.95 5.83 0.33
CA PHE A 447 8.28 4.49 -0.17
C PHE A 447 7.11 3.52 -0.09
N ILE A 448 6.33 3.55 0.99
CA ILE A 448 5.14 2.71 1.14
C ILE A 448 4.11 3.06 0.06
N LEU A 449 3.85 4.35 -0.16
CA LEU A 449 2.95 4.80 -1.19
C LEU A 449 3.45 4.38 -2.57
N ASN A 450 4.72 4.62 -2.90
CA ASN A 450 5.27 4.18 -4.19
C ASN A 450 5.19 2.66 -4.38
N SER A 451 5.43 1.86 -3.34
CA SER A 451 5.27 0.40 -3.44
C SER A 451 3.83 -0.01 -3.71
N ILE A 452 2.85 0.62 -3.04
CA ILE A 452 1.42 0.35 -3.25
C ILE A 452 0.98 0.75 -4.67
N TRP A 453 1.40 1.92 -5.14
CA TRP A 453 0.96 2.50 -6.41
C TRP A 453 1.74 1.99 -7.63
N SER A 454 3.03 1.66 -7.47
CA SER A 454 3.91 1.16 -8.53
C SER A 454 4.04 -0.37 -8.53
N HIS A 455 3.29 -1.07 -7.66
CA HIS A 455 3.30 -2.52 -7.50
C HIS A 455 4.69 -3.15 -7.26
N GLU A 456 5.66 -2.35 -6.81
CA GLU A 456 6.99 -2.82 -6.43
C GLU A 456 6.94 -3.50 -5.05
N VAL A 457 7.64 -4.63 -4.90
CA VAL A 457 7.62 -5.42 -3.66
C VAL A 457 8.39 -4.68 -2.56
N PHE A 458 7.70 -4.14 -1.55
CA PHE A 458 8.38 -3.59 -0.38
C PHE A 458 8.92 -4.72 0.50
N TYR A 459 10.24 -4.92 0.48
CA TYR A 459 10.88 -6.06 1.17
C TYR A 459 11.36 -5.73 2.60
N MET A 460 11.53 -4.45 2.94
CA MET A 460 12.20 -4.04 4.18
C MET A 460 11.23 -3.93 5.37
N PHE A 461 10.58 -5.03 5.71
CA PHE A 461 9.67 -5.10 6.87
C PHE A 461 10.38 -4.80 8.20
N GLY A 462 11.61 -5.27 8.38
CA GLY A 462 12.41 -4.97 9.58
C GLY A 462 12.71 -3.47 9.72
N PHE A 463 12.91 -2.78 8.61
CA PHE A 463 13.12 -1.33 8.58
C PHE A 463 11.85 -0.56 8.94
N LEU A 464 10.69 -0.99 8.44
CA LEU A 464 9.40 -0.43 8.82
C LEU A 464 9.17 -0.54 10.34
N PHE A 465 9.54 -1.68 10.95
CA PHE A 465 9.44 -1.89 12.39
C PHE A 465 10.35 -0.93 13.19
N ILE A 466 11.59 -0.72 12.74
CA ILE A 466 12.50 0.25 13.38
C ILE A 466 11.95 1.68 13.27
N VAL A 467 11.49 2.10 12.08
CA VAL A 467 10.90 3.43 11.88
C VAL A 467 9.64 3.61 12.72
N PHE A 468 8.84 2.55 12.90
CA PHE A 468 7.68 2.57 13.78
C PHE A 468 8.06 2.80 15.26
N ILE A 469 9.11 2.13 15.75
CA ILE A 469 9.64 2.39 17.11
C ILE A 469 10.13 3.84 17.23
N ILE A 470 10.89 4.33 16.25
CA ILE A 470 11.38 5.71 16.22
C ILE A 470 10.21 6.70 16.26
N LEU A 471 9.15 6.45 15.48
CA LEU A 471 7.95 7.29 15.48
C LEU A 471 7.30 7.34 16.87
N ILE A 472 7.16 6.21 17.56
CA ILE A 472 6.60 6.18 18.91
C ILE A 472 7.44 7.05 19.86
N VAL A 473 8.76 6.92 19.80
CA VAL A 473 9.68 7.72 20.62
C VAL A 473 9.54 9.20 20.28
N THR A 474 9.62 9.59 19.01
CA THR A 474 9.45 10.99 18.57
C THR A 474 8.10 11.56 19.00
N CYS A 475 7.00 10.80 18.85
CA CYS A 475 5.68 11.22 19.30
C CYS A 475 5.65 11.45 20.82
N SER A 476 6.28 10.57 21.61
CA SER A 476 6.36 10.71 23.05
C SER A 476 7.16 11.95 23.46
N GLU A 477 8.33 12.17 22.86
CA GLU A 477 9.21 13.31 23.15
C GLU A 477 8.59 14.64 22.70
N ALA A 478 8.01 14.70 21.50
CA ALA A 478 7.29 15.87 21.02
C ALA A 478 6.11 16.21 21.94
N THR A 479 5.38 15.20 22.43
CA THR A 479 4.30 15.40 23.39
C THR A 479 4.82 15.96 24.71
N ILE A 480 5.92 15.42 25.25
CA ILE A 480 6.57 15.92 26.48
C ILE A 480 7.05 17.36 26.30
N LEU A 481 7.64 17.69 25.15
CA LEU A 481 8.14 19.03 24.85
C LEU A 481 7.02 20.06 24.72
N LEU A 482 5.95 19.73 23.98
CA LEU A 482 4.78 20.60 23.87
C LEU A 482 4.09 20.76 25.23
N ALA A 483 3.95 19.66 25.99
CA ALA A 483 3.44 19.69 27.35
C ALA A 483 4.25 20.66 28.21
N TYR A 484 5.57 20.55 28.18
CA TYR A 484 6.47 21.42 28.92
C TYR A 484 6.38 22.89 28.48
N PHE A 485 6.43 23.18 27.18
CA PHE A 485 6.32 24.56 26.70
C PHE A 485 4.97 25.18 27.05
N HIS A 486 3.87 24.43 26.98
CA HIS A 486 2.58 24.92 27.43
C HIS A 486 2.51 25.11 28.94
N LEU A 487 3.10 24.21 29.74
CA LEU A 487 3.19 24.34 31.20
C LEU A 487 4.08 25.51 31.63
N CYS A 488 5.13 25.83 30.87
CA CYS A 488 6.00 26.98 31.11
C CYS A 488 5.40 28.30 30.60
N ALA A 489 4.61 28.25 29.53
CA ALA A 489 3.98 29.43 28.96
C ALA A 489 2.87 29.95 29.86
N GLU A 490 2.07 29.07 30.49
CA GLU A 490 1.00 29.51 31.39
C GLU A 490 0.68 28.48 32.48
N GLU A 491 0.29 29.01 33.64
CA GLU A 491 -0.73 28.44 34.51
C GLU A 491 -2.10 28.24 33.80
N GLN A 492 -2.16 27.69 32.58
CA GLN A 492 -3.41 27.47 31.86
C GLN A 492 -3.63 26.04 31.36
N LEU A 493 -4.51 25.39 32.11
CA LEU A 493 -5.40 24.25 31.89
C LEU A 493 -5.61 23.62 30.51
N ALA A 494 -5.41 24.29 29.38
CA ALA A 494 -5.92 23.79 28.11
C ALA A 494 -5.14 22.58 27.57
N SER A 495 -3.84 22.46 27.89
CA SER A 495 -2.99 21.34 27.47
C SER A 495 -2.94 20.19 28.49
N LEU A 496 -3.13 20.47 29.78
CA LEU A 496 -3.18 19.45 30.84
C LEU A 496 -4.39 18.53 30.73
N GLN A 497 -5.50 19.01 30.16
CA GLN A 497 -6.66 18.18 29.87
C GLN A 497 -6.35 17.13 28.80
N LEU A 498 -5.52 17.46 27.80
CA LEU A 498 -5.07 16.55 26.74
C LEU A 498 -4.09 15.51 27.28
N ILE A 499 -3.14 15.92 28.12
CA ILE A 499 -2.15 15.03 28.76
C ILE A 499 -2.81 14.12 29.81
N GLY A 500 -3.74 14.65 30.62
CA GLY A 500 -4.53 13.88 31.57
C GLY A 500 -5.48 12.89 30.90
N LEU A 501 -5.98 13.20 29.69
CA LEU A 501 -6.71 12.24 28.86
C LEU A 501 -5.79 11.19 28.23
N PHE A 502 -4.57 11.56 27.82
CA PHE A 502 -3.58 10.63 27.26
C PHE A 502 -3.11 9.62 28.33
N ILE A 503 -2.90 10.08 29.57
CA ILE A 503 -2.62 9.20 30.72
C ILE A 503 -3.82 8.31 31.03
N LYS A 504 -5.07 8.82 30.94
CA LYS A 504 -6.28 7.99 31.05
C LYS A 504 -6.44 6.98 29.90
N PHE A 505 -5.87 7.26 28.73
CA PHE A 505 -5.93 6.39 27.56
C PHE A 505 -4.84 5.31 27.58
N ILE A 506 -3.68 5.59 28.19
CA ILE A 506 -2.59 4.62 28.42
C ILE A 506 -2.89 3.70 29.63
N ALA A 507 -3.65 4.19 30.61
CA ALA A 507 -4.10 3.39 31.76
C ALA A 507 -5.31 2.47 31.46
N LEU A 508 -5.76 2.46 30.21
CA LEU A 508 -6.80 1.60 29.63
C LEU A 508 -6.13 0.55 28.74
#